data_AF-G0HKQ0-F1
#
_entry.id   AF-G0HKQ0-F1
#
_cell.length_a   1.000
_cell.length_b   1.000
_cell.length_c   1.000
_cell.angle_alpha   90.00
_cell.angle_beta   90.00
_cell.angle_gamma   90.00
#
_symmetry.space_group_name_H-M   'P 1'
#
loop_
_entity.id
_entity.type
_entity.pdbx_description
1 polymer ?
#
loop_
_entity_poly.entity_id
_entity_poly.type
_entity_poly.pdbx_seq_one_letter_code
_entity_poly.pdbx_strand_id
1 'polypeptide(L)'
;MEAITLAGIARRVLDELLRSPYKTIEVRGARNVVALERARELGRVFLTYETFQDVTVGTEGLLAEILRLESMEQRIPWEESDEREVTVCRAQVRLLGLGRIVEVRKRNTVLVVRVREMLPQEMDIG
;
A
#
# COMPACT_ATOMS: atom_id res chain seq x y z
N MET A 1 15.68 0.19 -1.27
CA MET A 1 14.82 -0.90 -1.80
C MET A 1 13.79 -0.31 -2.75
N GLU A 2 13.43 -1.00 -3.83
CA GLU A 2 12.35 -0.57 -4.73
C GLU A 2 11.03 -1.22 -4.30
N ALA A 3 9.93 -0.47 -4.36
CA ALA A 3 8.59 -0.93 -3.98
C ALA A 3 7.48 -0.17 -4.74
N ILE A 4 6.30 -0.78 -4.84
CA ILE A 4 5.09 -0.10 -5.34
C ILE A 4 4.36 0.58 -4.19
N THR A 5 3.91 1.82 -4.39
CA THR A 5 3.21 2.58 -3.36
C THR A 5 1.74 2.22 -3.27
N LEU A 6 1.27 1.96 -2.05
CA LEU A 6 -0.13 1.97 -1.65
C LEU A 6 -0.36 3.24 -0.83
N ALA A 7 -1.04 4.22 -1.44
CA ALA A 7 -1.28 5.53 -0.85
C ALA A 7 -2.68 5.61 -0.22
N GLY A 8 -2.88 6.55 0.70
CA GLY A 8 -4.15 6.77 1.39
C GLY A 8 -4.56 5.59 2.27
N ILE A 9 -3.58 4.85 2.80
CA ILE A 9 -3.85 3.74 3.71
C ILE A 9 -4.24 4.33 5.07
N ALA A 10 -5.38 3.89 5.62
CA ALA A 10 -5.84 4.38 6.91
C ALA A 10 -4.76 4.17 7.99
N ARG A 11 -4.47 5.20 8.79
CA ARG A 11 -3.40 5.18 9.81
C ARG A 11 -3.49 3.95 10.73
N ARG A 12 -4.71 3.58 11.13
CA ARG A 12 -4.98 2.35 11.90
C ARG A 12 -4.39 1.07 11.29
N VAL A 13 -4.38 0.95 9.95
CA VAL A 13 -3.83 -0.23 9.25
C VAL A 13 -2.31 -0.25 9.37
N LEU A 14 -1.67 0.92 9.30
CA LEU A 14 -0.22 1.04 9.51
C LEU A 14 0.15 0.71 10.97
N ASP A 15 -0.59 1.26 11.93
CA ASP A 15 -0.39 1.00 13.37
C ASP A 15 -0.55 -0.49 13.70
N GLU A 16 -1.56 -1.13 13.10
CA GLU A 16 -1.77 -2.56 13.24
C GLU A 16 -0.63 -3.40 12.64
N LEU A 17 -0.05 -2.97 11.51
CA LEU A 17 1.08 -3.65 10.88
C LEU A 17 2.38 -3.53 11.70
N LEU A 18 2.56 -2.40 12.38
CA LEU A 18 3.66 -2.18 13.32
C LEU A 18 3.54 -3.10 14.54
N ARG A 19 2.31 -3.33 15.04
CA ARG A 19 2.05 -4.23 16.17
C ARG A 19 2.11 -5.71 15.78
N SER A 20 1.72 -6.03 14.55
CA SER A 20 1.69 -7.38 14.03
C SER A 20 2.38 -7.42 12.66
N PRO A 21 3.64 -7.87 12.59
CA PRO A 21 4.45 -7.77 11.38
C PRO A 21 3.98 -8.71 10.26
N TYR A 22 2.94 -9.51 10.47
CA TYR A 22 2.31 -10.37 9.47
C TYR A 22 0.81 -10.09 9.45
N LYS A 23 0.29 -9.55 8.35
CA LYS A 23 -1.12 -9.20 8.26
C LYS A 23 -1.69 -9.31 6.85
N THR A 24 -2.99 -9.59 6.76
CA THR A 24 -3.74 -9.43 5.53
C THR A 24 -4.35 -8.03 5.49
N ILE A 25 -3.99 -7.24 4.49
CA ILE A 25 -4.64 -5.97 4.20
C ILE A 25 -5.70 -6.15 3.11
N GLU A 26 -6.83 -5.49 3.27
CA GLU A 26 -7.89 -5.47 2.27
C GLU A 26 -7.92 -4.10 1.59
N VAL A 27 -7.86 -4.12 0.26
CA VAL A 27 -7.77 -2.94 -0.58
C VAL A 27 -8.95 -2.92 -1.53
N ARG A 28 -9.74 -1.86 -1.47
CA ARG A 28 -10.93 -1.65 -2.32
C ARG A 28 -10.78 -0.51 -3.32
N GLY A 29 -9.76 0.34 -3.14
CA GLY A 29 -9.53 1.49 -4.00
C GLY A 29 -8.94 1.06 -5.35
N ALA A 30 -9.59 1.42 -6.46
CA ALA A 30 -9.17 1.04 -7.81
C ALA A 30 -7.67 1.29 -8.07
N ARG A 31 -7.13 2.42 -7.58
CA ARG A 31 -5.71 2.73 -7.74
C ARG A 31 -4.79 1.76 -6.99
N ASN A 32 -5.11 1.44 -5.74
CA ASN A 32 -4.32 0.52 -4.93
C ASN A 32 -4.51 -0.94 -5.37
N VAL A 33 -5.67 -1.29 -5.95
CA VAL A 33 -5.90 -2.59 -6.63
C VAL A 33 -4.93 -2.74 -7.81
N VAL A 34 -4.87 -1.76 -8.71
CA VAL A 34 -3.92 -1.77 -9.84
C VAL A 34 -2.46 -1.76 -9.35
N ALA A 35 -2.17 -1.03 -8.28
CA ALA A 35 -0.85 -1.02 -7.66
C ALA A 35 -0.45 -2.40 -7.12
N LEU A 36 -1.36 -3.10 -6.45
CA LEU A 36 -1.13 -4.44 -5.93
C LEU A 36 -0.88 -5.48 -7.03
N GLU A 37 -1.63 -5.43 -8.13
CA GLU A 37 -1.39 -6.29 -9.29
C GLU A 37 0.02 -6.09 -9.86
N ARG A 38 0.49 -4.83 -9.96
CA ARG A 38 1.87 -4.52 -10.39
C ARG A 38 2.91 -4.92 -9.34
N ALA A 39 2.58 -4.81 -8.07
CA ALA A 39 3.47 -5.17 -6.97
C ALA A 39 3.76 -6.68 -6.93
N ARG A 40 2.92 -7.52 -7.55
CA ARG A 40 3.16 -8.97 -7.69
C ARG A 40 4.50 -9.29 -8.36
N GLU A 41 4.95 -8.48 -9.32
CA GLU A 41 6.23 -8.67 -10.03
C GLU A 41 7.43 -8.26 -9.15
N LEU A 42 7.28 -7.22 -8.33
CA LEU A 42 8.34 -6.67 -7.47
C LEU A 42 8.41 -7.35 -6.09
N GLY A 43 7.31 -7.94 -5.63
CA GLY A 43 7.18 -8.58 -4.32
C GLY A 43 7.16 -7.63 -3.13
N ARG A 44 7.16 -6.31 -3.34
CA ARG A 44 7.25 -5.31 -2.26
C ARG A 44 6.32 -4.12 -2.45
N VAL A 45 5.78 -3.66 -1.32
CA VAL A 45 4.92 -2.48 -1.25
C VAL A 45 5.41 -1.48 -0.21
N PHE A 46 5.23 -0.21 -0.52
CA PHE A 46 5.39 0.90 0.41
C PHE A 46 4.03 1.44 0.78
N LEU A 47 3.66 1.39 2.06
CA LEU A 47 2.37 1.84 2.56
C LEU A 47 2.52 3.20 3.25
N THR A 48 1.69 4.15 2.87
CA THR A 48 1.65 5.47 3.50
C THR A 48 0.21 5.94 3.67
N TYR A 49 -0.01 6.76 4.69
CA TYR A 49 -1.30 7.42 4.92
C TYR A 49 -1.48 8.64 4.03
N GLU A 50 -0.39 9.16 3.45
CA GLU A 50 -0.42 10.26 2.50
C GLU A 50 -1.28 9.93 1.29
N THR A 51 -1.99 10.91 0.76
CA THR A 51 -2.76 10.71 -0.46
C THR A 51 -1.81 10.49 -1.64
N PHE A 52 -2.29 9.87 -2.71
CA PHE A 52 -1.47 9.60 -3.89
C PHE A 52 -0.82 10.86 -4.49
N GLN A 53 -1.44 12.03 -4.33
CA GLN A 53 -0.91 13.30 -4.84
C GLN A 53 0.18 13.88 -3.93
N ASP A 54 0.16 13.52 -2.65
CA ASP A 54 1.07 14.03 -1.61
C ASP A 54 2.31 13.13 -1.41
N VAL A 55 2.34 11.96 -2.07
CA VAL A 55 3.52 11.09 -2.09
C VAL A 55 4.66 11.77 -2.84
N THR A 56 5.69 12.16 -2.10
CA THR A 56 6.87 12.88 -2.60
C THR A 56 8.16 12.28 -2.04
N VAL A 57 9.32 12.80 -2.48
CA VAL A 57 10.60 12.46 -1.84
C VAL A 57 10.58 13.00 -0.41
N GLY A 58 10.94 12.16 0.55
CA GLY A 58 10.83 12.47 1.97
C GLY A 58 9.58 11.89 2.64
N THR A 59 8.56 11.47 1.89
CA THR A 59 7.39 10.80 2.46
C THR A 59 7.81 9.53 3.19
N GLU A 60 7.29 9.37 4.40
CA GLU A 60 7.55 8.24 5.29
C GLU A 60 6.40 7.24 5.25
N GLY A 61 6.72 6.00 5.62
CA GLY A 61 5.77 4.91 5.58
C GLY A 61 6.39 3.58 5.94
N LEU A 62 5.59 2.53 5.75
CA LEU A 62 5.99 1.16 6.03
C LEU A 62 6.42 0.47 4.75
N LEU A 63 7.55 -0.21 4.80
CA LEU A 63 7.97 -1.11 3.74
C LEU A 63 7.54 -2.53 4.12
N ALA A 64 6.86 -3.21 3.22
CA ALA A 64 6.41 -4.59 3.42
C ALA A 64 6.65 -5.46 2.19
N GLU A 65 6.86 -6.74 2.43
CA GLU A 65 6.93 -7.79 1.42
C GLU A 65 5.55 -8.41 1.22
N ILE A 66 5.17 -8.69 -0.03
CA ILE A 66 3.94 -9.43 -0.34
C ILE A 66 4.23 -10.92 -0.23
N LEU A 67 3.50 -11.60 0.65
CA LEU A 67 3.54 -13.05 0.81
C LEU A 67 2.52 -13.75 -0.09
N ARG A 68 1.33 -13.16 -0.22
CA ARG A 68 0.21 -13.71 -1.00
C ARG A 68 -0.71 -12.60 -1.47
N LEU A 69 -1.29 -12.77 -2.65
CA LEU A 69 -2.24 -11.82 -3.23
C LEU A 69 -3.47 -12.58 -3.75
N GLU A 70 -4.65 -12.14 -3.34
CA GLU A 70 -5.93 -12.70 -3.74
C GLU A 70 -6.84 -11.57 -4.25
N SER A 71 -7.30 -11.67 -5.49
CA SER A 71 -8.27 -10.76 -6.08
C SER A 71 -9.66 -11.38 -6.04
N MET A 72 -10.65 -10.64 -5.53
CA MET A 72 -12.05 -11.04 -5.50
C MET A 72 -12.90 -9.97 -6.19
N GLU A 73 -13.78 -10.39 -7.09
CA GLU A 73 -14.81 -9.54 -7.66
C GLU A 73 -16.05 -9.62 -6.75
N GLN A 74 -16.40 -8.52 -6.09
CA GLN A 74 -17.59 -8.47 -5.26
C GLN A 74 -18.68 -7.67 -5.99
N ARG A 75 -19.78 -8.35 -6.34
CA ARG A 75 -21.03 -7.71 -6.78
C ARG A 75 -21.82 -7.32 -5.54
N ILE A 76 -22.09 -6.03 -5.36
CA ILE A 76 -22.96 -5.55 -4.28
C ILE A 76 -24.36 -5.33 -4.87
N PRO A 77 -25.38 -6.10 -4.48
CA PRO A 77 -26.76 -5.79 -4.82
C PRO A 77 -27.14 -4.52 -4.05
N TRP A 78 -27.50 -3.46 -4.75
CA TRP A 78 -28.16 -2.29 -4.18
C TRP A 78 -29.55 -2.18 -4.78
N GLU A 79 -30.55 -2.24 -3.91
CA GLU A 79 -31.95 -1.94 -4.25
C GLU A 79 -32.00 -0.42 -4.48
N GLU A 80 -32.41 0.03 -5.67
CA GLU A 80 -32.48 1.44 -6.10
C GLU A 80 -31.18 2.05 -6.72
N SER A 81 -30.95 1.71 -8.00
CA SER A 81 -30.03 2.35 -8.96
C SER A 81 -28.52 2.11 -8.84
N ASP A 82 -27.95 1.72 -10.00
CA ASP A 82 -26.56 1.49 -10.37
C ASP A 82 -25.83 0.33 -9.68
N GLU A 83 -25.72 -0.79 -10.42
CA GLU A 83 -24.81 -1.89 -10.09
C GLU A 83 -23.38 -1.34 -9.95
N ARG A 84 -22.80 -1.42 -8.74
CA ARG A 84 -21.38 -1.13 -8.51
C ARG A 84 -20.61 -2.42 -8.32
N GLU A 85 -19.85 -2.80 -9.32
CA GLU A 85 -18.79 -3.82 -9.18
C GLU A 85 -17.66 -3.23 -8.32
N VAL A 86 -17.37 -3.87 -7.19
CA VAL A 86 -16.25 -3.49 -6.32
C VAL A 86 -15.20 -4.59 -6.39
N THR A 87 -14.07 -4.31 -7.02
CA THR A 87 -12.90 -5.19 -6.96
C THR A 87 -12.24 -5.05 -5.59
N VAL A 88 -12.11 -6.16 -4.88
CA VAL A 88 -11.44 -6.23 -3.58
C VAL A 88 -10.18 -7.06 -3.71
N CYS A 89 -9.04 -6.49 -3.38
CA CYS A 89 -7.76 -7.21 -3.32
C CYS A 89 -7.35 -7.42 -1.87
N ARG A 90 -7.02 -8.67 -1.53
CA ARG A 90 -6.45 -9.05 -0.23
C ARG A 90 -4.97 -9.37 -0.43
N ALA A 91 -4.11 -8.63 0.25
CA ALA A 91 -2.67 -8.89 0.23
C ALA A 91 -2.20 -9.30 1.63
N GLN A 92 -1.65 -10.51 1.74
CA GLN A 92 -0.88 -10.91 2.91
C GLN A 92 0.50 -10.30 2.80
N VAL A 93 0.88 -9.51 3.80
CA VAL A 93 2.15 -8.79 3.81
C VAL A 93 2.93 -9.07 5.07
N ARG A 94 4.25 -8.98 4.95
CA ARG A 94 5.21 -9.02 6.05
C ARG A 94 5.91 -7.67 6.16
N LEU A 95 5.81 -7.01 7.31
CA LEU A 95 6.53 -5.78 7.59
C LEU A 95 8.04 -6.04 7.51
N LEU A 96 8.73 -5.25 6.69
CA LEU A 96 10.19 -5.22 6.61
C LEU A 96 10.76 -4.15 7.53
N GLY A 97 10.08 -3.01 7.63
CA GLY A 97 10.48 -1.91 8.49
C GLY A 97 9.87 -0.59 8.07
N LEU A 98 10.42 0.49 8.61
CA LEU A 98 10.06 1.85 8.24
C LEU A 98 10.95 2.32 7.11
N GLY A 99 10.42 3.21 6.27
CA GLY A 99 11.14 3.71 5.14
C GLY A 99 10.78 5.14 4.78
N ARG A 100 11.78 5.84 4.23
CA ARG A 100 11.63 7.17 3.64
C ARG A 100 11.87 7.09 2.14
N ILE A 101 10.99 7.69 1.35
CA ILE A 101 11.14 7.75 -0.11
C ILE A 101 12.33 8.65 -0.46
N VAL A 102 13.25 8.15 -1.26
CA VAL A 102 14.40 8.90 -1.81
C VAL A 102 14.27 9.19 -3.31
N GLU A 103 13.38 8.47 -4.00
CA GLU A 103 13.10 8.66 -5.43
C GLU A 103 11.66 8.22 -5.75
N VAL A 104 10.96 8.99 -6.57
CA VAL A 104 9.61 8.68 -7.04
C VAL A 104 9.62 8.55 -8.57
N ARG A 105 9.11 7.43 -9.08
CA ARG A 105 8.91 7.18 -10.50
C ARG A 105 7.46 6.85 -10.76
N LYS A 106 6.79 7.72 -11.51
CA LYS A 106 5.42 7.47 -11.96
C LYS A 106 5.43 6.60 -13.21
N ARG A 107 4.80 5.43 -13.15
CA ARG A 107 4.56 4.57 -14.32
C ARG A 107 3.06 4.39 -14.45
N ASN A 108 2.45 5.01 -15.47
CA ASN A 108 1.00 5.00 -15.67
C ASN A 108 0.24 5.50 -14.42
N THR A 109 -0.56 4.63 -13.82
CA THR A 109 -1.42 4.88 -12.65
C THR A 109 -0.78 4.48 -11.31
N VAL A 110 0.46 3.98 -11.32
CA VAL A 110 1.17 3.52 -10.12
C VAL A 110 2.44 4.33 -9.84
N LEU A 111 2.81 4.41 -8.56
CA LEU A 111 4.06 5.02 -8.12
C LEU A 111 5.04 3.93 -7.72
N VAL A 112 6.15 3.85 -8.45
CA VAL A 112 7.31 3.05 -8.08
C VAL A 112 8.24 3.94 -7.28
N VAL A 113 8.60 3.53 -6.07
CA VAL A 113 9.43 4.34 -5.18
C VAL A 113 10.71 3.62 -4.81
N ARG A 114 11.80 4.37 -4.71
CA ARG A 114 13.01 3.91 -4.05
C ARG A 114 12.96 4.38 -2.61
N VAL A 115 13.04 3.44 -1.69
CA VAL A 115 12.89 3.64 -0.25
C VAL A 115 14.23 3.38 0.43
N ARG A 116 14.64 4.30 1.30
CA ARG A 116 15.74 4.08 2.26
C ARG A 116 15.11 3.61 3.57
N GLU A 117 15.65 2.55 4.15
CA GLU A 117 15.25 2.10 5.48
C GLU A 117 15.59 3.20 6.50
N MET A 118 14.68 3.41 7.45
CA MET A 118 14.87 4.38 8.53
C MET A 118 15.34 3.68 9.79
N LEU A 119 16.28 4.31 10.49
CA LEU A 119 16.67 3.86 11.82
C LEU A 119 15.55 4.22 12.83
N PRO A 120 15.39 3.46 13.93
CA PRO A 120 14.38 3.75 14.96
C PRO A 120 14.47 5.18 15.55
N GLN A 121 15.64 5.80 15.43
CA GLN A 121 15.95 7.13 15.95
C GLN A 121 15.47 8.27 15.04
N GLU A 122 15.19 7.96 13.77
CA GLU A 122 14.76 8.93 12.75
C GLU A 122 13.24 9.05 12.68
N MET A 123 12.50 8.36 13.56
CA MET A 123 11.05 8.29 13.56
C MET A 123 10.45 9.56 14.16
N ASP A 124 9.73 10.35 13.36
CA ASP A 124 8.81 11.40 13.82
C ASP A 124 7.37 10.88 13.70
N ILE A 125 7.06 9.79 14.42
CA ILE A 125 5.67 9.33 14.55
C ILE A 125 5.09 10.03 15.79
N GLY A 126 4.81 11.32 15.63
CA GLY A 126 4.00 12.12 16.55
C GLY A 126 2.54 11.69 16.57
#